data_AF-A0A953C9J4-F1
#
_entry.id   AF-A0A953C9J4-F1
#
_cell.length_a   1.000
_cell.length_b   1.000
_cell.length_c   1.000
_cell.angle_alpha   90.00
_cell.angle_beta   90.00
_cell.angle_gamma   90.00
#
_symmetry.space_group_name_H-M   'P 1'
#
loop_
_entity.id
_entity.type
_entity.pdbx_description
1 polymer ?
#
loop_
_entity_poly.entity_id
_entity_poly.type
_entity_poly.pdbx_seq_one_letter_code
_entity_poly.pdbx_strand_id
1 'polypeptide(L)'
;MSRRKGELSPARIDLGWPYQIAVADTGMRAKPFEEWRASQERLKACERGHTVYFEGEFWHVVCFADAHAALEFKKEWNGVNFDPADRGRGTRWAVWKRPYAEPPLGGWRRR
;
A
#
# COMPACT_ATOMS: atom_id res chain seq x y z
N MET A 1 -2.89 -22.35 3.83
CA MET A 1 -3.08 -21.40 4.94
C MET A 1 -4.57 -21.16 5.14
N SER A 2 -5.15 -21.73 6.20
CA SER A 2 -6.56 -21.56 6.53
C SER A 2 -6.77 -20.14 7.09
N ARG A 3 -7.60 -19.32 6.44
CA ARG A 3 -7.99 -18.00 6.98
C ARG A 3 -9.00 -18.23 8.10
N ARG A 4 -8.84 -17.54 9.24
CA ARG A 4 -9.85 -17.56 10.30
C ARG A 4 -11.15 -16.93 9.79
N LYS A 5 -12.30 -17.48 10.18
CA LYS A 5 -13.64 -16.97 9.84
C LYS A 5 -13.72 -15.50 10.30
N GLY A 6 -13.88 -14.57 9.35
CA GLY A 6 -13.94 -13.12 9.62
C GLY A 6 -12.73 -12.31 9.15
N GLU A 7 -11.61 -12.94 8.79
CA GLU A 7 -10.47 -12.21 8.23
C GLU A 7 -10.78 -11.65 6.83
N LEU A 8 -10.57 -10.35 6.63
CA LEU A 8 -10.70 -9.70 5.33
C LEU A 8 -9.74 -10.36 4.33
N SER A 9 -10.29 -10.92 3.26
CA SER A 9 -9.50 -11.47 2.16
C SER A 9 -8.80 -10.32 1.41
N PRO A 10 -7.66 -10.57 0.74
CA PRO A 10 -7.02 -9.56 -0.10
C PRO A 10 -7.99 -8.92 -1.11
N ALA A 11 -8.90 -9.71 -1.69
CA ALA A 11 -9.94 -9.21 -2.57
C ALA A 11 -10.93 -8.26 -1.87
N ARG A 12 -11.34 -8.53 -0.63
CA ARG A 12 -12.21 -7.61 0.14
C ARG A 12 -11.49 -6.34 0.55
N ILE A 13 -10.20 -6.42 0.85
CA ILE A 13 -9.37 -5.24 1.12
C ILE A 13 -9.24 -4.40 -0.14
N ASP A 14 -8.92 -5.03 -1.27
CA ASP A 14 -8.77 -4.35 -2.55
C ASP A 14 -10.09 -3.70 -3.02
N LEU A 15 -11.25 -4.22 -2.62
CA LEU A 15 -12.57 -3.62 -2.88
C LEU A 15 -12.94 -2.48 -1.92
N GLY A 16 -12.64 -2.60 -0.63
CA GLY A 16 -12.96 -1.58 0.38
C GLY A 16 -11.95 -0.44 0.48
N TRP A 17 -10.69 -0.72 0.12
CA TRP A 17 -9.55 0.20 0.17
C TRP A 17 -8.80 0.17 -1.17
N PRO A 18 -9.39 0.75 -2.23
CA PRO A 18 -8.83 0.70 -3.57
C PRO A 18 -7.58 1.58 -3.74
N TYR A 19 -7.39 2.59 -2.88
CA TYR A 19 -6.28 3.54 -2.98
C TYR A 19 -5.10 3.05 -2.13
N GLN A 20 -4.11 2.43 -2.79
CA GLN A 20 -2.95 1.88 -2.09
C GLN A 20 -1.69 2.70 -2.39
N ILE A 21 -0.91 2.95 -1.35
CA ILE A 21 0.36 3.68 -1.40
C ILE A 21 1.46 2.76 -0.89
N ALA A 22 2.52 2.61 -1.69
CA ALA A 22 3.74 1.91 -1.30
C ALA A 22 4.79 2.93 -0.83
N VAL A 23 5.41 2.66 0.32
CA VAL A 23 6.51 3.45 0.89
C VAL A 23 7.72 2.56 1.02
N ALA A 24 8.87 3.00 0.51
CA ALA A 24 10.13 2.27 0.64
C ALA A 24 10.49 2.07 2.12
N ASP A 25 11.08 0.93 2.47
CA ASP A 25 11.48 0.63 3.85
C ASP A 25 12.45 1.68 4.39
N THR A 26 13.36 2.17 3.55
CA THR A 26 14.24 3.30 3.88
C THR A 26 13.47 4.58 4.20
N GLY A 27 12.45 4.91 3.40
CA GLY A 27 11.59 6.09 3.60
C GLY A 27 10.72 6.00 4.85
N MET A 28 10.19 4.81 5.16
CA MET A 28 9.43 4.56 6.38
C MET A 28 10.31 4.67 7.63
N ARG A 29 11.55 4.14 7.58
CA ARG A 29 12.51 4.21 8.69
C ARG A 29 13.14 5.58 8.89
N ALA A 30 12.98 6.51 7.94
CA ALA A 30 13.50 7.87 8.05
C ALA A 30 12.81 8.70 9.15
N LYS A 31 11.67 8.21 9.68
CA LYS A 31 10.91 8.85 10.76
C LYS A 31 10.63 7.84 11.89
N PRO A 32 10.29 8.29 13.11
CA PRO A 32 9.84 7.42 14.19
C PRO A 32 8.66 6.53 13.79
N PHE A 33 8.63 5.30 14.30
CA PHE A 33 7.55 4.34 14.00
C PHE A 33 6.19 4.80 14.55
N GLU A 34 6.21 5.59 15.61
CA GLU A 34 5.04 6.21 16.22
C GLU A 34 4.36 7.16 15.24
N GLU A 35 5.13 7.94 14.47
CA GLU A 35 4.58 8.82 13.43
C GLU A 35 3.94 8.00 12.31
N TRP A 36 4.57 6.89 11.91
CA TRP A 36 3.98 5.98 10.92
C TRP A 36 2.62 5.45 11.36
N ARG A 37 2.53 4.98 12.61
CA ARG A 37 1.27 4.49 13.20
C ARG A 37 0.23 5.60 13.35
N ALA A 38 0.63 6.76 13.86
CA ALA A 38 -0.26 7.91 14.05
C ALA A 38 -0.84 8.39 12.72
N SER A 39 -0.05 8.43 11.65
CA SER A 39 -0.53 8.84 10.33
C SER A 39 -1.48 7.83 9.71
N GLN A 40 -1.22 6.52 9.89
CA GLN A 40 -2.17 5.48 9.48
C GLN A 40 -3.51 5.58 10.23
N GLU A 41 -3.49 5.85 11.53
CA GLU A 41 -4.70 6.01 12.34
C GLU A 41 -5.47 7.29 11.97
N ARG A 42 -4.77 8.42 11.90
CA ARG A 42 -5.31 9.73 11.52
C ARG A 42 -6.02 9.68 10.17
N LEU A 43 -5.43 8.99 9.20
CA LEU A 43 -5.94 8.88 7.83
C LEU A 43 -6.83 7.65 7.61
N LYS A 44 -7.18 6.93 8.68
CA LYS A 44 -8.07 5.75 8.65
C LYS A 44 -7.62 4.70 7.63
N ALA A 45 -6.32 4.43 7.60
CA ALA A 45 -5.75 3.36 6.81
C ALA A 45 -6.37 2.01 7.21
N CYS A 46 -6.38 1.06 6.27
CA CYS A 46 -6.71 -0.32 6.58
C CYS A 46 -5.71 -0.86 7.60
N GLU A 47 -6.22 -1.45 8.69
CA GLU A 47 -5.38 -2.09 9.72
C GLU A 47 -4.49 -3.19 9.15
N ARG A 48 -4.89 -3.81 8.03
CA ARG A 48 -4.14 -4.86 7.33
C ARG A 48 -3.31 -4.28 6.19
N GLY A 49 -2.11 -3.83 6.52
CA GLY A 49 -1.06 -3.56 5.53
C GLY A 49 -0.39 -4.83 5.02
N HIS A 50 0.47 -4.70 4.01
CA HIS A 50 1.37 -5.76 3.57
C HIS A 50 2.67 -5.19 3.01
N THR A 51 3.70 -6.03 2.92
CA THR A 51 5.00 -5.64 2.37
C THR A 51 5.23 -6.36 1.04
N VAL A 52 5.78 -5.65 0.06
CA VAL A 52 6.21 -6.18 -1.23
C VAL A 52 7.70 -5.93 -1.43
N TYR A 53 8.32 -6.64 -2.36
CA TYR A 53 9.73 -6.53 -2.69
C TYR A 53 9.90 -6.12 -4.14
N PHE A 54 10.69 -5.07 -4.37
CA PHE A 54 10.99 -4.51 -5.68
C PHE A 54 12.42 -3.98 -5.72
N GLU A 55 13.17 -4.31 -6.77
CA GLU A 55 14.51 -3.77 -7.06
C GLU A 55 15.51 -3.80 -5.88
N GLY A 56 15.48 -4.84 -5.03
CA GLY A 56 16.44 -4.94 -3.93
C GLY A 56 15.90 -4.43 -2.59
N GLU A 57 14.72 -3.81 -2.57
CA GLU A 57 14.17 -3.14 -1.40
C GLU A 57 12.76 -3.63 -1.05
N PHE A 58 12.43 -3.61 0.25
CA PHE A 58 11.08 -3.82 0.73
C PHE A 58 10.26 -2.54 0.69
N TRP A 59 8.98 -2.66 0.36
CA TRP A 59 8.03 -1.56 0.27
C TRP A 59 6.80 -1.89 1.11
N HIS A 60 6.44 -0.99 2.01
CA HIS A 60 5.26 -1.10 2.87
C HIS A 60 4.05 -0.53 2.14
N VAL A 61 3.06 -1.38 1.88
CA VAL A 61 1.81 -0.99 1.22
C VAL A 61 0.75 -0.69 2.27
N VAL A 62 0.24 0.54 2.21
CA VAL A 62 -0.83 1.06 3.06
C VAL A 62 -2.06 1.29 2.20
N CYS A 63 -3.21 0.78 2.65
CA CYS A 63 -4.46 0.82 1.87
C CYS A 63 -5.44 1.83 2.46
N PHE A 64 -6.07 2.65 1.62
CA PHE A 64 -7.03 3.68 2.00
C PHE A 64 -8.35 3.51 1.24
N ALA A 65 -9.46 3.77 1.95
CA ALA A 65 -10.80 3.80 1.36
C ALA A 65 -11.08 5.13 0.66
N ASP A 66 -10.42 6.20 1.10
CA ASP A 66 -10.54 7.55 0.57
C ASP A 66 -9.29 7.97 -0.21
N ALA A 67 -9.51 8.60 -1.37
CA ALA A 67 -8.44 9.06 -2.24
C ALA A 67 -7.68 10.24 -1.65
N HIS A 68 -8.36 11.15 -0.93
CA HIS A 68 -7.71 12.31 -0.32
C HIS A 68 -6.76 11.87 0.78
N ALA A 69 -7.20 10.97 1.67
CA ALA A 69 -6.35 10.34 2.67
C ALA A 69 -5.11 9.67 2.05
N ALA A 70 -5.28 8.94 0.95
CA ALA A 70 -4.16 8.31 0.24
C ALA A 70 -3.16 9.35 -0.32
N LEU A 71 -3.65 10.44 -0.92
CA LEU A 71 -2.79 11.53 -1.43
C LEU A 71 -2.04 12.25 -0.32
N GLU A 72 -2.69 12.49 0.83
CA GLU A 72 -2.02 13.10 2.00
C GLU A 72 -0.90 12.20 2.51
N PHE A 73 -1.19 10.91 2.71
CA PHE A 73 -0.19 9.94 3.17
C PHE A 73 0.98 9.84 2.19
N LYS A 74 0.67 9.81 0.89
CA LYS A 74 1.68 9.78 -0.18
C LYS A 74 2.64 10.97 -0.07
N LYS A 75 2.11 12.19 0.08
CA LYS A 75 2.93 13.41 0.22
C LYS A 75 3.77 13.37 1.49
N GLU A 76 3.18 12.95 2.60
CA GLU A 76 3.82 12.94 3.91
C GLU A 76 5.00 11.96 3.99
N TRP A 77 4.88 10.80 3.33
CA TRP A 77 5.85 9.69 3.39
C TRP A 77 6.66 9.51 2.10
N ASN A 78 6.54 10.44 1.15
CA ASN A 78 7.15 10.32 -0.18
C ASN A 78 6.84 8.96 -0.85
N GLY A 79 5.61 8.50 -0.66
CA GLY A 79 5.14 7.22 -1.19
C GLY A 79 4.82 7.29 -2.68
N VAL A 80 4.55 6.12 -3.26
CA VAL A 80 4.13 5.97 -4.65
C VAL A 80 2.82 5.19 -4.72
N ASN A 81 2.03 5.43 -5.76
CA ASN A 81 0.80 4.70 -6.01
C ASN A 81 1.13 3.21 -6.24
N PHE A 82 0.37 2.34 -5.58
CA PHE A 82 0.46 0.89 -5.73
C PHE A 82 -0.82 0.36 -6.37
N ASP A 83 -0.69 -0.37 -7.48
CA ASP A 83 -1.81 -1.10 -8.08
C ASP A 83 -1.81 -2.56 -7.57
N PRO A 84 -2.89 -3.03 -6.94
CA PRO A 84 -3.02 -4.43 -6.52
C PRO A 84 -2.84 -5.45 -7.66
N ALA A 85 -3.03 -5.05 -8.92
CA ALA A 85 -2.78 -5.87 -10.09
C ALA A 85 -1.28 -6.17 -10.30
N ASP A 86 -0.40 -5.27 -9.88
CA ASP A 86 1.06 -5.43 -9.95
C ASP A 86 1.60 -6.34 -8.84
N ARG A 87 0.77 -6.68 -7.86
CA ARG A 87 1.12 -7.62 -6.80
C ARG A 87 1.31 -9.02 -7.40
N GLY A 88 2.40 -9.66 -7.00
CA GLY A 88 2.67 -11.04 -7.33
C GLY A 88 1.57 -11.99 -6.84
N ARG A 89 1.58 -13.22 -7.36
CA ARG A 89 0.59 -14.25 -7.02
C ARG A 89 1.29 -15.55 -6.63
N GLY A 90 0.61 -16.39 -5.85
CA GLY A 90 1.13 -17.71 -5.45
C GLY A 90 2.37 -17.62 -4.57
N THR A 91 3.38 -18.44 -4.86
CA THR A 91 4.66 -18.45 -4.12
C THR A 91 5.45 -17.16 -4.25
N ARG A 92 5.15 -16.35 -5.29
CA ARG A 92 5.77 -15.04 -5.53
C ARG A 92 4.86 -13.87 -5.12
N TRP A 93 3.97 -14.07 -4.15
CA TRP A 93 2.98 -13.06 -3.75
C TRP A 93 3.61 -11.73 -3.29
N ALA A 94 4.78 -11.79 -2.66
CA ALA A 94 5.48 -10.62 -2.14
C ALA A 94 6.26 -9.86 -3.24
N VAL A 95 6.38 -10.40 -4.46
CA VAL A 95 7.08 -9.71 -5.54
C VAL A 95 6.16 -8.61 -6.09
N TRP A 96 6.66 -7.38 -6.16
CA TRP A 96 5.99 -6.32 -6.90
C TRP A 96 6.48 -6.34 -8.35
N LYS A 97 5.59 -6.67 -9.29
CA LYS A 97 5.88 -6.76 -10.72
C LYS A 97 5.73 -5.39 -11.36
N ARG A 98 6.58 -4.42 -11.04
CA ARG A 98 6.41 -3.07 -11.59
C ARG A 98 6.82 -3.03 -13.07
N PRO A 99 5.94 -2.52 -13.96
CA PRO A 99 6.39 -1.45 -14.84
C PRO A 99 5.28 -0.41 -15.01
N TYR A 100 5.25 0.61 -14.16
CA TYR A 100 4.49 1.82 -14.44
C TYR A 100 5.15 3.04 -13.82
N ALA A 101 5.60 3.95 -14.70
CA ALA A 101 5.84 5.34 -14.34
C ALA A 101 4.49 5.92 -13.91
N GLU A 102 4.42 6.53 -12.72
CA GLU A 102 3.21 7.25 -12.32
C GLU A 102 2.77 8.20 -13.44
N PRO A 103 1.48 8.23 -13.81
CA PRO A 103 1.02 9.26 -14.72
C PRO A 103 1.28 10.62 -14.05
N PRO A 104 1.69 11.65 -14.81
CA PRO A 104 2.08 12.95 -14.25
C PRO A 104 0.99 13.67 -13.45
N LEU A 105 -0.23 13.11 -13.38
CA LEU A 105 -1.40 13.66 -12.69
C LEU A 105 -1.91 12.81 -11.52
N GLY A 106 -1.09 11.91 -10.95
CA GLY A 106 -1.39 11.24 -9.67
C GLY A 106 -2.61 10.29 -9.68
N GLY A 107 -3.05 9.87 -10.86
CA GLY A 107 -4.21 8.99 -11.00
C GLY A 107 -3.92 7.55 -10.56
N TRP A 108 -4.87 6.95 -9.83
CA TRP A 108 -4.97 5.50 -9.72
C TRP A 108 -5.64 4.95 -10.99
N ARG A 109 -5.19 3.78 -11.45
CA ARG A 109 -5.90 3.07 -12.52
C ARG A 109 -7.34 2.83 -12.04
N ARG A 110 -8.34 3.33 -12.77
CA ARG A 110 -9.72 2.89 -12.55
C ARG A 110 -9.76 1.41 -12.90
N ARG A 111 -10.09 0.57 -11.92
CA ARG A 111 -10.38 -0.85 -12.15
C ARG A 111 -11.70 -1.02 -12.86
#